data_AF-A0A6J7PAU4-F1
#
_entry.id   AF-A0A6J7PAU4-F1
#
_cell.length_a   1.000
_cell.length_b   1.000
_cell.length_c   1.000
_cell.angle_alpha   90.00
_cell.angle_beta   90.00
_cell.angle_gamma   90.00
#
_symmetry.space_group_name_H-M   'P 1'
#
loop_
_entity.id
_entity.type
_entity.pdbx_description
1 polymer ?
#
loop_
_entity_poly.entity_id
_entity_poly.type
_entity_poly.pdbx_seq_one_letter_code
_entity_poly.pdbx_strand_id
1 'polypeptide(L)'
;MADTHVPIGLVAGDGGAVQWPVLMGMLQAKYYLMTGDRIPAAKCVELGLATFAVPDDQLMTEAMRIANRLAAQPMQAIQETKRALNLHIQQAVRLVSPFANAAEEASFTTDDIRKTIEGFKK
;
A
#
# COMPACT_ATOMS: atom_id res chain seq x y z
N MET A 1 -1.66 -5.19 -8.29
CA MET A 1 -1.28 -4.98 -6.86
C MET A 1 -2.11 -5.92 -6.00
N ALA A 2 -1.62 -6.37 -4.85
CA ALA A 2 -2.38 -7.14 -3.88
C ALA A 2 -1.71 -7.02 -2.51
N ASP A 3 -2.49 -7.15 -1.44
CA ASP A 3 -2.00 -7.36 -0.09
C ASP A 3 -2.43 -8.77 0.33
N THR A 4 -1.48 -9.64 0.65
CA THR A 4 -1.76 -11.06 0.93
C THR A 4 -1.68 -11.42 2.40
N HIS A 5 -1.54 -10.46 3.32
CA HIS A 5 -1.37 -10.75 4.76
C HIS A 5 -2.54 -11.58 5.30
N VAL A 6 -3.78 -11.10 5.12
CA VAL A 6 -4.96 -11.77 5.67
C VAL A 6 -5.14 -13.19 5.13
N PRO A 7 -5.04 -13.45 3.80
CA PRO A 7 -5.09 -14.82 3.26
C PRO A 7 -4.05 -15.79 3.85
N ILE A 8 -2.89 -15.30 4.28
CA ILE A 8 -1.85 -16.16 4.88
C ILE A 8 -1.94 -16.24 6.42
N GLY A 9 -2.95 -15.61 7.02
CA GLY A 9 -3.15 -15.61 8.47
C GLY A 9 -2.38 -14.52 9.22
N LEU A 10 -2.00 -13.43 8.53
CA LEU A 10 -1.40 -12.24 9.13
C LEU A 10 -2.36 -11.04 9.09
N VAL A 11 -2.32 -10.20 10.11
CA VAL A 11 -2.93 -8.87 10.03
C VAL A 11 -2.17 -8.03 9.00
N ALA A 12 -2.88 -7.25 8.19
CA ALA A 12 -2.27 -6.33 7.23
C ALA A 12 -1.70 -5.07 7.95
N GLY A 13 -0.63 -5.24 8.74
CA GLY A 13 -0.06 -4.18 9.57
C GLY A 13 0.85 -3.21 8.84
N ASP A 14 1.68 -3.72 7.93
CA ASP A 14 2.85 -3.03 7.37
C ASP A 14 2.58 -2.00 6.25
N GLY A 15 1.37 -1.43 6.20
CA GLY A 15 1.10 -0.23 5.40
C GLY A 15 -0.26 -0.21 4.72
N GLY A 16 -0.82 -1.37 4.38
CA GLY A 16 -2.16 -1.50 3.78
C GLY A 16 -3.24 -0.83 4.64
N ALA A 17 -3.29 -1.20 5.93
CA ALA A 17 -4.22 -0.61 6.89
C ALA A 17 -4.04 0.90 7.11
N VAL A 18 -2.83 1.43 6.88
CA VAL A 18 -2.51 2.85 7.08
C VAL A 18 -2.86 3.69 5.85
N GLN A 19 -2.41 3.25 4.67
CA GLN A 19 -2.42 4.08 3.47
C GLN A 19 -3.67 3.88 2.61
N TRP A 20 -4.16 2.65 2.48
CA TRP A 20 -5.22 2.34 1.52
C TRP A 20 -6.53 3.09 1.83
N PRO A 21 -6.97 3.23 3.10
CA PRO A 21 -8.17 4.01 3.40
C PRO A 21 -8.06 5.48 2.98
N VAL A 22 -6.85 6.06 3.01
CA VAL A 22 -6.60 7.45 2.59
C VAL A 22 -6.58 7.58 1.06
N LEU A 23 -6.19 6.53 0.34
CA LEU A 23 -6.06 6.53 -1.12
C LEU A 23 -7.36 6.14 -1.85
N MET A 24 -8.01 5.05 -1.43
CA MET A 24 -9.15 4.44 -2.14
C MET A 24 -10.49 4.50 -1.37
N GLY A 25 -10.48 5.09 -0.17
CA GLY A 25 -11.63 5.07 0.72
C GLY A 25 -11.80 3.75 1.49
N MET A 26 -12.49 3.84 2.63
CA MET A 26 -12.53 2.75 3.62
C MET A 26 -13.22 1.47 3.13
N LEU A 27 -14.28 1.58 2.31
CA LEU A 27 -15.03 0.40 1.84
C LEU A 27 -14.19 -0.50 0.93
N GLN A 28 -13.53 0.11 -0.05
CA GLN A 28 -12.66 -0.61 -0.99
C GLN A 28 -11.43 -1.16 -0.26
N ALA A 29 -10.84 -0.38 0.66
CA ALA A 29 -9.70 -0.82 1.46
C ALA A 29 -10.05 -2.08 2.26
N LYS A 30 -11.20 -2.11 2.95
CA LYS A 30 -11.66 -3.30 3.68
C LYS A 30 -11.84 -4.50 2.76
N TYR A 31 -12.50 -4.32 1.61
CA TYR A 31 -12.72 -5.40 0.67
C TYR A 31 -11.38 -6.04 0.27
N TYR A 32 -10.44 -5.27 -0.27
CA TYR A 32 -9.20 -5.84 -0.79
C TYR A 32 -8.23 -6.30 0.30
N LEU A 33 -8.15 -5.62 1.44
CA LEU A 33 -7.28 -6.06 2.55
C LEU A 33 -7.78 -7.33 3.21
N MET A 34 -9.10 -7.54 3.31
CA MET A 34 -9.67 -8.73 3.95
C MET A 34 -9.77 -9.93 3.01
N THR A 35 -9.99 -9.70 1.71
CA THR A 35 -10.06 -10.79 0.71
C THR A 35 -8.68 -11.18 0.19
N GLY A 36 -7.74 -10.23 0.16
CA GLY A 36 -6.46 -10.38 -0.52
C GLY A 36 -6.56 -10.46 -2.04
N ASP A 37 -7.69 -10.05 -2.61
CA ASP A 37 -7.92 -10.07 -4.06
C ASP A 37 -6.88 -9.22 -4.82
N ARG A 38 -6.48 -9.73 -6.00
CA ARG A 38 -5.59 -8.98 -6.89
C ARG A 38 -6.33 -7.81 -7.54
N ILE A 39 -5.71 -6.64 -7.49
CA ILE A 39 -6.17 -5.41 -8.13
C ILE A 39 -5.42 -5.22 -9.46
N PRO A 40 -6.11 -5.22 -10.62
CA PRO A 40 -5.52 -4.91 -11.91
C PRO A 40 -4.99 -3.46 -11.98
N ALA A 41 -3.97 -3.21 -12.81
CA ALA A 41 -3.31 -1.91 -12.90
C ALA A 41 -4.28 -0.74 -13.19
N ALA A 42 -5.20 -0.91 -14.14
CA ALA A 42 -6.20 0.11 -14.45
C ALA A 42 -7.12 0.42 -13.25
N LYS A 43 -7.49 -0.62 -12.48
CA LYS A 43 -8.31 -0.47 -11.28
C LYS A 43 -7.52 0.21 -10.15
N CYS A 44 -6.21 -0.04 -10.03
CA CYS A 44 -5.36 0.70 -9.09
C CYS A 44 -5.39 2.21 -9.37
N VAL A 45 -5.43 2.62 -10.65
CA VAL A 45 -5.54 4.05 -11.01
C VAL A 45 -6.92 4.60 -10.65
N GLU A 46 -7.99 3.89 -10.99
CA GLU A 46 -9.37 4.28 -10.64
C GLU A 46 -9.56 4.46 -9.13
N LEU A 47 -8.93 3.59 -8.34
CA LEU A 47 -8.99 3.59 -6.88
C LEU A 47 -7.97 4.54 -6.22
N GLY A 48 -7.09 5.20 -6.98
CA GLY A 48 -6.08 6.11 -6.41
C GLY A 48 -4.86 5.44 -5.76
N LEU A 49 -4.70 4.11 -5.91
CA LEU A 49 -3.47 3.40 -5.49
C LEU A 49 -2.27 3.66 -6.41
N ALA A 50 -2.54 4.05 -7.66
CA ALA A 50 -1.54 4.41 -8.64
C ALA A 50 -1.96 5.69 -9.36
N THR A 51 -1.00 6.48 -9.83
CA THR A 51 -1.31 7.70 -10.61
C THR A 51 -1.51 7.40 -12.09
N PHE A 52 -0.76 6.43 -12.63
CA PHE A 52 -0.81 6.05 -14.04
C PHE A 52 -0.64 4.54 -14.21
N ALA A 53 -1.20 4.00 -15.28
CA ALA A 53 -0.93 2.65 -15.77
C ALA A 53 -0.60 2.76 -17.26
N VAL A 54 0.57 2.26 -17.65
CA VAL A 54 1.09 2.30 -19.02
C VAL A 54 1.50 0.89 -19.47
N PRO A 55 1.63 0.64 -20.78
CA PRO A 55 2.29 -0.57 -21.27
C PRO A 55 3.67 -0.76 -20.66
N ASP A 56 4.08 -2.01 -20.45
CA ASP A 56 5.31 -2.37 -19.74
C ASP A 56 6.56 -1.76 -20.43
N ASP A 57 6.60 -1.80 -21.76
CA ASP A 57 7.65 -1.23 -22.59
C ASP A 57 7.74 0.31 -22.53
N GLN A 58 6.73 0.98 -21.97
CA GLN A 58 6.67 2.43 -21.81
C GLN A 58 6.93 2.89 -20.36
N LEU A 59 6.97 1.97 -19.38
CA LEU A 59 7.16 2.29 -17.96
C LEU A 59 8.41 3.15 -17.74
N MET A 60 9.51 2.68 -18.33
CA MET A 60 10.78 3.38 -18.59
C MET A 60 10.64 4.91 -18.76
N THR A 61 10.12 5.19 -19.95
CA THR A 61 9.99 6.50 -20.54
C THR A 61 9.05 7.39 -19.75
N GLU A 62 7.90 6.87 -19.33
CA GLU A 62 6.89 7.68 -18.64
C GLU A 62 7.33 8.10 -17.23
N ALA A 63 7.97 7.19 -16.47
CA ALA A 63 8.51 7.52 -15.16
C ALA A 63 9.58 8.61 -15.25
N MET A 64 10.50 8.50 -16.22
CA MET A 64 11.56 9.50 -16.43
C MET A 64 11.00 10.84 -16.89
N ARG A 65 9.95 10.85 -17.73
CA ARG A 65 9.25 12.07 -18.13
C ARG A 65 8.71 12.83 -16.91
N ILE A 66 8.08 12.13 -15.97
CA ILE A 66 7.55 12.71 -14.74
C ILE A 66 8.69 13.17 -13.83
N ALA A 67 9.71 12.35 -13.62
CA ALA A 67 10.86 12.68 -12.78
C ALA A 67 11.57 13.96 -13.27
N ASN A 68 11.82 14.07 -14.58
CA ASN A 68 12.41 15.27 -15.18
C ASN A 68 11.53 16.51 -14.99
N ARG A 69 10.20 16.36 -15.13
CA ARG A 69 9.26 17.46 -14.87
C ARG A 69 9.27 17.92 -13.41
N LEU A 70 9.40 17.00 -12.45
CA LEU A 70 9.51 17.30 -11.02
C LEU A 70 10.87 17.94 -10.69
N ALA A 71 11.96 17.44 -11.28
CA ALA A 71 13.31 17.98 -11.09
C ALA A 71 13.47 19.41 -11.62
N ALA A 72 12.66 19.80 -12.62
CA ALA A 72 12.63 21.16 -13.15
C ALA A 72 11.84 22.15 -12.25
N GLN A 73 11.19 21.69 -11.17
CA GLN A 73 10.48 22.58 -10.24
C GLN A 73 11.42 23.26 -9.24
N PRO A 74 11.04 24.41 -8.65
CA PRO A 74 11.78 25.01 -7.54
C PRO A 74 11.95 24.01 -6.38
N MET A 75 13.21 23.72 -6.06
CA MET A 75 13.58 22.63 -5.14
C MET A 75 12.93 22.75 -3.76
N GLN A 76 12.94 23.94 -3.16
CA GLN A 76 12.33 24.15 -1.85
C GLN A 76 10.81 23.90 -1.90
N ALA A 77 10.13 24.41 -2.94
CA ALA A 77 8.67 24.32 -3.04
C ALA A 77 8.20 22.86 -3.17
N ILE A 78 8.85 22.05 -4.02
CA ILE A 78 8.49 20.64 -4.18
C ILE A 78 8.78 19.82 -2.92
N GLN A 79 9.89 20.09 -2.23
CA GLN A 79 10.24 19.40 -0.99
C GLN A 79 9.25 19.71 0.13
N GLU A 80 8.96 20.99 0.38
CA GLU A 80 8.03 21.36 1.44
C GLU A 80 6.59 20.95 1.13
N THR A 81 6.17 21.01 -0.15
CA THR A 81 4.86 20.49 -0.55
C THR A 81 4.76 19.00 -0.26
N LYS A 82 5.79 18.20 -0.60
CA LYS A 82 5.82 16.77 -0.28
C LYS A 82 5.78 16.53 1.23
N ARG A 83 6.52 17.31 2.03
CA ARG A 83 6.50 17.20 3.50
C ARG A 83 5.12 17.50 4.07
N ALA A 84 4.49 18.58 3.64
CA ALA A 84 3.15 18.97 4.06
C ALA A 84 2.11 17.88 3.74
N LEU A 85 2.11 17.35 2.51
CA LEU A 85 1.22 16.25 2.11
C LEU A 85 1.46 14.98 2.94
N ASN A 86 2.72 14.66 3.24
CA ASN A 86 3.06 13.48 4.04
C ASN A 86 2.59 13.56 5.50
N LEU A 87 2.23 14.74 6.02
CA LEU A 87 1.68 14.87 7.37
C LEU A 87 0.38 14.07 7.55
N HIS A 88 -0.45 13.96 6.50
CA HIS A 88 -1.67 13.16 6.52
C HIS A 88 -1.37 11.67 6.80
N ILE A 89 -0.39 11.12 6.08
CA ILE A 89 0.03 9.73 6.26
C ILE A 89 0.73 9.55 7.61
N GLN A 90 1.57 10.50 8.04
CA GLN A 90 2.21 10.41 9.36
C GLN A 90 1.19 10.39 10.51
N GLN A 91 0.09 11.13 10.39
CA GLN A 91 -1.01 11.07 11.36
C GLN A 91 -1.66 9.68 11.38
N ALA A 92 -1.94 9.10 10.21
CA ALA A 92 -2.48 7.76 10.10
C ALA A 92 -1.53 6.70 10.69
N VAL A 93 -0.22 6.77 10.38
CA VAL A 93 0.81 5.90 10.95
C VAL A 93 0.79 5.96 12.47
N ARG A 94 0.82 7.17 13.05
CA ARG A 94 0.82 7.35 14.51
C ARG A 94 -0.40 6.74 15.19
N LEU A 95 -1.56 6.78 14.54
CA LEU A 95 -2.81 6.25 15.08
C LEU A 95 -2.94 4.74 14.89
N VAL A 96 -2.61 4.23 13.71
CA VAL A 96 -2.98 2.87 13.27
C VAL A 96 -1.85 1.87 13.52
N SER A 97 -0.59 2.23 13.24
CA SER A 97 0.53 1.29 13.27
C SER A 97 0.77 0.63 14.64
N PRO A 98 0.61 1.31 15.80
CA PRO A 98 0.82 0.63 17.09
C PRO A 98 -0.09 -0.57 17.31
N PHE A 99 -1.37 -0.45 16.96
CA PHE A 99 -2.31 -1.57 17.05
C PHE A 99 -2.04 -2.61 15.96
N ALA A 100 -1.88 -2.16 14.71
CA ALA A 100 -1.77 -3.05 13.57
C ALA A 100 -0.52 -3.95 13.67
N ASN A 101 0.61 -3.39 14.08
CA ASN A 101 1.87 -4.13 14.25
C ASN A 101 1.79 -5.11 15.43
N ALA A 102 1.20 -4.71 16.56
CA ALA A 102 1.02 -5.61 17.70
C ALA A 102 0.08 -6.78 17.37
N ALA A 103 -0.98 -6.53 16.59
CA ALA A 103 -1.90 -7.56 16.13
C ALA A 103 -1.26 -8.48 15.08
N GLU A 104 -0.42 -7.95 14.20
CA GLU A 104 0.38 -8.74 13.26
C GLU A 104 1.40 -9.61 14.00
N GLU A 105 2.11 -9.07 15.01
CA GLU A 105 3.01 -9.84 15.86
C GLU A 105 2.29 -11.03 16.52
N ALA A 106 1.10 -10.80 17.06
CA ALA A 106 0.28 -11.86 17.65
C ALA A 106 -0.11 -12.93 16.61
N SER A 107 -0.29 -12.54 15.35
CA SER A 107 -0.69 -13.44 14.27
C SER A 107 0.33 -14.56 14.05
N PHE A 108 1.63 -14.29 14.25
CA PHE A 108 2.70 -15.30 14.13
C PHE A 108 2.58 -16.47 15.11
N THR A 109 1.80 -16.33 16.18
CA THR A 109 1.59 -17.39 17.18
C THR A 109 0.37 -18.26 16.90
N THR A 110 -0.47 -17.85 15.94
CA THR A 110 -1.74 -18.53 15.63
C THR A 110 -1.54 -19.82 14.86
N ASP A 111 -2.54 -20.70 14.89
CA ASP A 111 -2.54 -21.92 14.10
C ASP A 111 -2.69 -21.65 12.58
N ASP A 112 -3.31 -20.52 12.21
CA ASP A 112 -3.62 -20.19 10.81
C ASP A 112 -2.36 -19.93 9.99
N ILE A 113 -1.43 -19.12 10.52
CA ILE A 113 -0.13 -18.90 9.87
C ILE A 113 0.72 -20.17 9.85
N ARG A 114 0.66 -21.00 10.91
CA ARG A 114 1.43 -22.25 10.99
C ARG A 114 1.02 -23.23 9.91
N LYS A 115 -0.29 -23.45 9.75
CA LYS A 115 -0.86 -24.31 8.68
C LYS A 115 -0.46 -23.81 7.30
N THR A 116 -0.50 -22.49 7.09
CA THR A 116 -0.11 -21.87 5.82
C THR A 116 1.36 -22.13 5.49
N ILE A 117 2.27 -21.93 6.45
CA ILE A 117 3.71 -22.20 6.29
C ILE A 117 3.98 -23.68 5.99
N GLU A 118 3.29 -24.61 6.65
CA GLU A 118 3.41 -26.05 6.38
C GLU A 118 2.93 -26.41 4.97
N GLY A 119 1.89 -25.75 4.49
CA GLY A 119 1.37 -25.92 3.12
C GLY A 119 2.39 -25.55 2.04
N PHE A 120 3.27 -24.58 2.28
CA PHE A 120 4.31 -24.16 1.32
C PHE A 120 5.53 -25.10 1.25
N LYS A 121 5.68 -26.04 2.20
CA LYS A 121 6.79 -27.00 2.24
C LYS A 121 6.53 -28.27 1.41
N LYS A 122 5.36 -28.40 0.79
CA LYS A 122 5.00 -29.48 -0.13
C LYS A 122 5.22 -29.05 -1.57
#